data_AF-A0A971Q8Y1-F1
#
_entry.id   AF-A0A971Q8Y1-F1
#
_cell.length_a   1.000
_cell.length_b   1.000
_cell.length_c   1.000
_cell.angle_alpha   90.00
_cell.angle_beta   90.00
_cell.angle_gamma   90.00
#
_symmetry.space_group_name_H-M   'P 1'
#
loop_
_entity.id
_entity.type
_entity.pdbx_description
1 polymer ?
#
loop_
_entity_poly.entity_id
_entity_poly.type
_entity_poly.pdbx_seq_one_letter_code
_entity_poly.pdbx_strand_id
1 'polypeptide(L)'
;MSWVERIAGAFPDGYGEEPPGLRRDIADELADHLECAYRRELLRTRDEAAARRAVLAKFGDPAAVARKLWFEAMKEQVMGQRMMIVLMAVLTVAVLGGLVLGYLGFQQMQRQNEAFLARLEAMGQPPAASAAPGTDLVRLKVRLVEETPDGKPVVGWTVKLEGKPFTEQEETLEEQTDAEGIAGFGPIRPGRYNVVVATASRYVCFREILLYGGIVREETILCPPEIRDEPEKVEVSMKLQAPEDLRGRELWAECRFRPPEFKMGECLWTHHEFNLLVSPEGHIYRGQRHNFPVRGSRREPEETWSAPAGSYCLVAATVLSTEANTAQVSPRQIASCSYKQESSPRFEALPNGQNAWAIVLPDEVWAKAREGLSQLPRSPVPIGPMPATMGK
;
A
#
# COMPACT_ATOMS: atom_id res chain seq x y z
N MET A 1 49.25 -34.80 36.60
CA MET A 1 48.44 -33.98 35.67
C MET A 1 47.07 -34.62 35.58
N SER A 2 46.05 -33.86 35.96
CA SER A 2 44.65 -34.24 35.73
C SER A 2 44.35 -34.13 34.23
N TRP A 3 43.35 -34.88 33.75
CA TRP A 3 42.91 -34.76 32.35
C TRP A 3 42.50 -33.33 32.00
N VAL A 4 41.88 -32.63 32.94
CA VAL A 4 41.42 -31.23 32.83
C VAL A 4 42.57 -30.26 32.54
N GLU A 5 43.68 -30.32 33.28
CA GLU A 5 44.84 -29.43 33.06
C GLU A 5 45.43 -29.60 31.65
N ARG A 6 45.48 -30.85 31.18
CA ARG A 6 46.02 -31.17 29.85
C ARG A 6 45.09 -30.69 28.74
N ILE A 7 43.78 -30.68 28.97
CA ILE A 7 42.77 -30.21 27.99
C ILE A 7 42.68 -28.68 27.99
N ALA A 8 42.66 -28.05 29.17
CA ALA A 8 42.52 -26.60 29.32
C ALA A 8 43.66 -25.83 28.64
N GLY A 9 44.89 -26.35 28.69
CA GLY A 9 46.05 -25.77 28.00
C GLY A 9 46.06 -25.97 26.48
N ALA A 10 45.10 -26.70 25.90
CA ALA A 10 45.09 -27.05 24.48
C ALA A 10 44.20 -26.15 23.62
N PHE A 11 43.38 -25.29 24.23
CA PHE A 11 42.49 -24.40 23.49
C PHE A 11 43.26 -23.24 22.84
N PRO A 12 42.83 -22.73 21.67
CA PRO A 12 43.38 -21.53 21.04
C PRO A 12 43.21 -20.29 21.94
N ASP A 13 43.88 -19.19 21.62
CA ASP A 13 43.70 -17.91 22.33
C ASP A 13 42.22 -17.45 22.34
N GLY A 14 41.86 -16.64 23.34
CA GLY A 14 40.48 -16.19 23.57
C GLY A 14 39.85 -15.52 22.35
N TYR A 15 38.70 -16.02 21.91
CA TYR A 15 37.88 -15.35 20.90
C TYR A 15 36.89 -14.42 21.60
N GLY A 16 36.79 -13.16 21.15
CA GLY A 16 36.02 -12.12 21.87
C GLY A 16 34.52 -12.42 22.04
N GLU A 17 33.94 -13.24 21.16
CA GLU A 17 32.53 -13.65 21.21
C GLU A 17 32.32 -15.10 21.67
N GLU A 18 33.34 -15.72 22.26
CA GLU A 18 33.23 -17.07 22.77
C GLU A 18 32.18 -17.17 23.89
N PRO A 19 31.24 -18.13 23.83
CA PRO A 19 30.24 -18.31 24.87
C PRO A 19 30.89 -18.52 26.24
N PRO A 20 30.38 -17.85 27.30
CA PRO A 20 30.94 -18.01 28.63
C PRO A 20 30.79 -19.46 29.08
N GLY A 21 31.91 -20.07 29.51
CA GLY A 21 31.92 -21.44 30.01
C GLY A 21 32.25 -22.52 28.99
N LEU A 22 32.18 -22.25 27.67
CA LEU A 22 32.36 -23.27 26.62
C LEU A 22 33.62 -24.13 26.79
N ARG A 23 34.78 -23.49 27.04
CA ARG A 23 36.06 -24.22 27.25
C ARG A 23 36.02 -25.12 28.46
N ARG A 24 35.39 -24.65 29.53
CA ARG A 24 35.27 -25.40 30.78
C ARG A 24 34.33 -26.57 30.58
N ASP A 25 33.20 -26.37 29.93
CA ASP A 25 32.22 -27.42 29.66
C ASP A 25 32.83 -28.54 28.79
N ILE A 26 33.56 -28.17 27.73
CA ILE A 26 34.30 -29.16 26.90
C ILE A 26 35.36 -29.90 27.72
N ALA A 27 36.11 -29.19 28.56
CA ALA A 27 37.17 -29.79 29.37
C ALA A 27 36.63 -30.73 30.44
N ASP A 28 35.57 -30.33 31.13
CA ASP A 28 34.94 -31.08 32.22
C ASP A 28 34.26 -32.35 31.66
N GLU A 29 33.49 -32.23 30.56
CA GLU A 29 32.83 -33.37 29.91
C GLU A 29 33.88 -34.39 29.37
N LEU A 30 34.90 -33.90 28.66
CA LEU A 30 35.93 -34.77 28.10
C LEU A 30 36.76 -35.46 29.21
N ALA A 31 37.02 -34.75 30.32
CA ALA A 31 37.70 -35.34 31.47
C ALA A 31 36.86 -36.43 32.14
N ASP A 32 35.54 -36.25 32.26
CA ASP A 32 34.64 -37.26 32.83
C ASP A 32 34.62 -38.54 31.98
N HIS A 33 34.53 -38.43 30.65
CA HIS A 33 34.60 -39.58 29.75
C HIS A 33 35.93 -40.32 29.84
N LEU A 34 37.05 -39.58 29.91
CA LEU A 34 38.39 -40.17 30.05
C LEU A 34 38.58 -40.85 31.41
N GLU A 35 38.04 -40.28 32.48
CA GLU A 35 38.09 -40.86 33.82
C GLU A 35 37.25 -42.14 33.91
N CYS A 36 36.04 -42.12 33.32
CA CYS A 36 35.19 -43.30 33.21
C CYS A 36 35.89 -44.43 32.41
N ALA A 37 36.50 -44.10 31.28
CA ALA A 37 37.25 -45.06 30.47
C ALA A 37 38.49 -45.60 31.23
N TYR A 38 39.19 -44.72 31.95
CA TYR A 38 40.35 -45.09 32.76
C TYR A 38 39.98 -46.07 33.87
N ARG A 39 38.93 -45.80 34.63
CA ARG A 39 38.46 -46.72 35.69
C ARG A 39 38.09 -48.09 35.12
N ARG A 40 37.44 -48.12 33.96
CA ARG A 40 37.09 -49.38 33.28
C ARG A 40 38.33 -50.19 32.89
N GLU A 41 39.36 -49.56 32.34
CA GLU A 41 40.60 -50.23 31.99
C GLU A 41 41.41 -50.63 33.23
N LEU A 42 41.40 -49.81 34.29
CA LEU A 42 42.08 -50.10 35.56
C LEU A 42 41.52 -51.36 36.22
N LEU A 43 40.19 -51.54 36.21
CA LEU A 43 39.55 -52.77 36.71
C LEU A 43 39.98 -54.01 35.91
N ARG A 44 40.32 -53.84 34.63
CA ARG A 44 40.72 -54.93 33.73
C ARG A 44 42.19 -55.30 33.85
N THR A 45 43.09 -54.33 33.91
CA THR A 45 44.55 -54.55 33.92
C THR A 45 45.15 -54.60 35.32
N ARG A 46 44.49 -53.95 36.30
CA ARG A 46 45.01 -53.68 37.65
C ARG A 46 46.37 -52.95 37.67
N ASP A 47 46.70 -52.27 36.57
CA ASP A 47 47.90 -51.46 36.41
C ASP A 47 47.50 -50.09 35.83
N GLU A 48 47.77 -49.04 36.60
CA GLU A 48 47.47 -47.65 36.25
C GLU A 48 48.16 -47.18 34.97
N ALA A 49 49.43 -47.56 34.77
CA ALA A 49 50.20 -47.12 33.61
C ALA A 49 49.73 -47.84 32.33
N ALA A 50 49.39 -49.13 32.42
CA ALA A 50 48.77 -49.87 31.33
C ALA A 50 47.37 -49.32 31.01
N ALA A 51 46.55 -49.02 32.02
CA ALA A 51 45.21 -48.47 31.83
C ALA A 51 45.23 -47.10 31.14
N ARG A 52 46.12 -46.18 31.56
CA ARG A 52 46.27 -44.86 30.89
C ARG A 52 46.70 -44.99 29.43
N ARG A 53 47.66 -45.86 29.14
CA ARG A 53 48.09 -46.12 27.75
C ARG A 53 46.96 -46.71 26.91
N ALA A 54 46.18 -47.63 27.46
CA ALA A 54 45.04 -48.24 26.77
C ALA A 54 43.93 -47.21 26.47
N VAL A 55 43.64 -46.30 27.40
CA VAL A 55 42.68 -45.21 27.17
C VAL A 55 43.18 -44.27 26.08
N LEU A 56 44.42 -43.80 26.14
CA LEU A 56 44.98 -42.91 25.11
C LEU A 56 45.08 -43.59 23.73
N ALA A 57 45.36 -44.89 23.68
CA ALA A 57 45.38 -45.64 22.44
C ALA A 57 43.98 -45.76 21.79
N LYS A 58 42.91 -45.79 22.60
CA LYS A 58 41.52 -45.87 22.12
C LYS A 58 40.92 -44.50 21.81
N PHE A 59 41.16 -43.52 22.69
CA PHE A 59 40.54 -42.20 22.63
C PHE A 59 41.34 -41.22 21.75
N GLY A 60 42.63 -41.49 21.52
CA GLY A 60 43.54 -40.58 20.85
C GLY A 60 44.09 -39.51 21.79
N ASP A 61 44.56 -38.39 21.24
CA ASP A 61 45.05 -37.24 22.01
C ASP A 61 43.87 -36.36 22.47
N PRO A 62 43.57 -36.27 23.78
CA PRO A 62 42.46 -35.47 24.30
C PRO A 62 42.52 -34.01 23.90
N ALA A 63 43.75 -33.46 23.80
CA ALA A 63 43.96 -32.08 23.40
C ALA A 63 43.52 -31.82 21.95
N ALA A 64 43.74 -32.78 21.04
CA ALA A 64 43.27 -32.67 19.66
C ALA A 64 41.73 -32.75 19.56
N VAL A 65 41.11 -33.62 20.36
CA VAL A 65 39.65 -33.75 20.42
C VAL A 65 39.01 -32.47 20.96
N ALA A 66 39.55 -31.90 22.03
CA ALA A 66 39.07 -30.65 22.61
C ALA A 66 39.12 -29.47 21.62
N ARG A 67 40.23 -29.33 20.86
CA ARG A 67 40.34 -28.32 19.80
C ARG A 67 39.30 -28.51 18.69
N LYS A 68 39.02 -29.77 18.32
CA LYS A 68 38.01 -30.07 17.31
C LYS A 68 36.61 -29.70 17.78
N LEU A 69 36.24 -30.09 19.00
CA LEU A 69 34.94 -29.74 19.61
C LEU A 69 34.77 -28.23 19.74
N TRP A 70 35.81 -27.54 20.17
CA TRP A 70 35.83 -26.08 20.22
C TRP A 70 35.60 -25.45 18.84
N PHE A 71 36.30 -25.95 17.81
CA PHE A 71 36.14 -25.43 16.45
C PHE A 71 34.74 -25.71 15.90
N GLU A 72 34.17 -26.89 16.15
CA GLU A 72 32.81 -27.23 15.73
C GLU A 72 31.78 -26.31 16.40
N ALA A 73 31.91 -26.05 17.70
CA ALA A 73 31.04 -25.13 18.44
C ALA A 73 31.15 -23.68 17.94
N MET A 74 32.37 -23.22 17.64
CA MET A 74 32.63 -21.85 17.19
C MET A 74 32.41 -21.64 15.69
N LYS A 75 32.27 -22.71 14.90
CA LYS A 75 32.24 -22.66 13.43
C LYS A 75 31.13 -21.75 12.92
N GLU A 76 29.93 -21.85 13.48
CA GLU A 76 28.78 -21.05 13.04
C GLU A 76 29.01 -19.56 13.26
N GLN A 77 29.55 -19.18 14.42
CA GLN A 77 29.87 -17.79 14.73
C GLN A 77 30.97 -17.24 13.82
N VAL A 78 32.05 -18.01 13.61
CA VAL A 78 33.16 -17.61 12.73
C VAL A 78 32.70 -17.51 11.28
N MET A 79 31.85 -18.43 10.80
CA MET A 79 31.28 -18.36 9.45
C MET A 79 30.30 -17.18 9.32
N GLY A 80 29.48 -16.92 10.33
CA GLY A 80 28.54 -15.80 10.37
C GLY A 80 29.26 -14.46 10.24
N GLN A 81 30.31 -14.24 11.04
CA GLN A 81 31.11 -13.02 10.96
C GLN A 81 31.82 -12.86 9.61
N ARG A 82 32.43 -13.92 9.08
CA ARG A 82 33.08 -13.87 7.77
C ARG A 82 32.10 -13.50 6.66
N MET A 83 30.90 -14.09 6.66
CA MET A 83 29.85 -13.75 5.71
C MET A 83 29.38 -12.30 5.86
N MET A 84 29.22 -11.82 7.10
CA MET A 84 28.84 -10.44 7.37
C MET A 84 29.88 -9.44 6.88
N ILE A 85 31.18 -9.69 7.12
CA ILE A 85 32.28 -8.84 6.64
C ILE A 85 32.28 -8.78 5.10
N VAL A 86 32.14 -9.92 4.43
CA VAL A 86 32.07 -9.97 2.96
C VAL A 86 30.87 -9.20 2.44
N LEU A 87 29.70 -9.37 3.05
CA LEU A 87 28.48 -8.64 2.65
C LEU A 87 28.65 -7.13 2.84
N MET A 88 29.20 -6.70 3.96
CA MET A 88 29.46 -5.27 4.23
C MET A 88 30.46 -4.67 3.25
N ALA A 89 31.50 -5.41 2.88
CA ALA A 89 32.47 -4.98 1.89
C ALA A 89 31.81 -4.78 0.51
N VAL A 90 30.98 -5.74 0.07
CA VAL A 90 30.24 -5.66 -1.21
C VAL A 90 29.29 -4.46 -1.20
N LEU A 91 28.51 -4.28 -0.14
CA LEU A 91 27.57 -3.17 -0.02
C LEU A 91 28.31 -1.82 -0.06
N THR A 92 29.45 -1.72 0.62
CA THR A 92 30.27 -0.50 0.62
C THR A 92 30.74 -0.15 -0.79
N VAL A 93 31.26 -1.13 -1.55
CA VAL A 93 31.69 -0.93 -2.94
C VAL A 93 30.51 -0.52 -3.83
N ALA A 94 29.34 -1.13 -3.66
CA ALA A 94 28.14 -0.79 -4.43
C ALA A 94 27.67 0.65 -4.16
N VAL A 95 27.66 1.08 -2.89
CA VAL A 95 27.28 2.46 -2.50
C VAL A 95 28.27 3.47 -3.07
N LEU A 96 29.57 3.22 -2.95
CA LEU A 96 30.60 4.09 -3.52
C LEU A 96 30.50 4.17 -5.04
N GLY A 97 30.26 3.04 -5.71
CA GLY A 97 30.02 2.99 -7.15
C GLY A 97 28.78 3.80 -7.57
N GLY A 98 27.68 3.66 -6.83
CA GLY A 98 26.45 4.43 -7.05
C GLY A 98 26.65 5.94 -6.89
N LEU A 99 27.43 6.36 -5.89
CA LEU A 99 27.76 7.78 -5.69
C LEU A 99 28.59 8.35 -6.85
N VAL A 100 29.58 7.60 -7.34
CA VAL A 100 30.41 8.03 -8.49
C VAL A 100 29.57 8.13 -9.75
N LEU A 101 28.75 7.12 -10.05
CA LEU A 101 27.85 7.13 -11.21
C LEU A 101 26.82 8.26 -11.12
N GLY A 102 26.24 8.49 -9.93
CA GLY A 102 25.32 9.60 -9.68
C GLY A 102 25.97 10.96 -9.90
N TYR A 103 27.21 11.15 -9.43
CA TYR A 103 27.96 12.39 -9.64
C TYR A 103 28.25 12.64 -11.14
N LEU A 104 28.69 11.61 -11.87
CA LEU A 104 28.91 11.71 -13.31
C LEU A 104 27.62 12.02 -14.08
N GLY A 105 26.50 11.38 -13.71
CA GLY A 105 25.18 11.65 -14.27
C GLY A 105 24.70 13.07 -13.99
N PHE A 106 24.93 13.58 -12.78
CA PHE A 106 24.60 14.95 -12.41
C PHE A 106 25.39 15.98 -13.23
N GLN A 107 26.70 15.76 -13.42
CA GLN A 107 27.50 16.62 -14.30
C GLN A 107 27.00 16.61 -15.74
N GLN A 108 26.58 15.45 -16.26
CA GLN A 108 26.01 15.35 -17.59
C GLN A 108 24.67 16.10 -17.70
N MET A 109 23.81 15.97 -16.69
CA MET A 109 22.53 16.68 -16.63
C MET A 109 22.71 18.19 -16.57
N GLN A 110 23.70 18.70 -15.83
CA GLN A 110 24.04 20.13 -15.83
C GLN A 110 24.43 20.62 -17.21
N ARG A 111 25.31 19.91 -17.94
CA ARG A 111 25.70 20.26 -19.31
C ARG A 111 24.51 20.26 -20.28
N GLN A 112 23.60 19.29 -20.14
CA GLN A 112 22.39 19.24 -20.95
C GLN A 112 21.43 20.39 -20.63
N ASN A 113 21.30 20.75 -19.35
CA ASN A 113 20.48 21.88 -18.92
C ASN A 113 21.05 23.21 -19.43
N GLU A 114 22.37 23.40 -19.35
CA GLU A 114 23.06 24.57 -19.92
C GLU A 114 22.84 24.64 -21.44
N ALA A 115 23.00 23.52 -22.16
CA ALA A 115 22.74 23.47 -23.60
C ALA A 115 21.27 23.75 -23.96
N PHE A 116 20.34 23.31 -23.10
CA PHE A 116 18.91 23.57 -23.26
C PHE A 116 18.59 25.05 -23.02
N LEU A 117 19.13 25.65 -21.96
CA LEU A 117 19.01 27.09 -21.67
C LEU A 117 19.61 27.94 -22.79
N ALA A 118 20.79 27.57 -23.31
CA ALA A 118 21.40 28.25 -24.44
C ALA A 118 20.54 28.20 -25.72
N ARG A 119 19.84 27.08 -25.96
CA ARG A 119 18.86 26.98 -27.07
C ARG A 119 17.63 27.86 -26.82
N LEU A 120 17.14 27.93 -25.59
CA LEU A 120 16.03 28.81 -25.23
C LEU A 120 16.41 30.29 -25.41
N GLU A 121 17.62 30.69 -25.00
CA GLU A 121 18.13 32.04 -25.22
C GLU A 121 18.29 32.37 -26.72
N ALA A 122 18.77 31.41 -27.52
CA ALA A 122 18.86 31.57 -28.97
C ALA A 122 17.48 31.72 -29.65
N MET A 123 16.44 31.06 -29.11
CA MET A 123 15.05 31.24 -29.55
C MET A 123 14.40 32.51 -28.98
N GLY A 124 14.91 33.04 -27.86
CA GLY A 124 14.45 34.25 -27.19
C GLY A 124 15.02 35.55 -27.73
N GLN A 125 15.97 35.50 -28.68
CA GLN A 125 16.39 36.69 -29.43
C GLN A 125 15.28 37.10 -30.41
N PRO A 126 14.71 38.30 -30.28
CA PRO A 126 13.64 38.73 -31.16
C PRO A 126 14.17 38.89 -32.59
N PRO A 127 13.50 38.36 -33.63
CA PRO A 127 13.74 38.84 -34.98
C PRO A 127 13.43 40.35 -34.99
N ALA A 128 14.23 41.11 -35.75
CA ALA A 128 13.95 42.51 -36.01
C ALA A 128 12.48 42.67 -36.40
N ALA A 129 11.74 43.42 -35.56
CA ALA A 129 10.34 43.82 -35.73
C ALA A 129 9.46 42.88 -36.59
N SER A 130 8.87 41.87 -35.95
CA SER A 130 7.59 41.33 -36.40
C SER A 130 6.69 41.06 -35.18
N ALA A 131 5.38 41.14 -35.43
CA ALA A 131 4.33 41.54 -34.51
C ALA A 131 4.12 40.63 -33.27
N ALA A 132 3.60 41.28 -32.21
CA ALA A 132 2.83 40.82 -31.05
C ALA A 132 2.72 39.30 -30.69
N PRO A 133 2.78 38.93 -29.39
CA PRO A 133 2.72 37.55 -28.94
C PRO A 133 1.29 36.99 -29.01
N GLY A 134 1.07 35.98 -29.83
CA GLY A 134 -0.17 35.21 -29.81
C GLY A 134 -0.26 34.21 -30.95
N THR A 135 0.41 33.06 -30.86
CA THR A 135 0.24 32.02 -31.92
C THR A 135 0.63 30.58 -31.59
N ASP A 136 0.94 30.19 -30.36
CA ASP A 136 1.24 28.77 -30.04
C ASP A 136 0.05 28.01 -29.45
N LEU A 137 -1.15 28.31 -29.96
CA LEU A 137 -2.37 27.60 -29.59
C LEU A 137 -2.43 26.23 -30.30
N VAL A 138 -2.91 25.23 -29.59
CA VAL A 138 -3.00 23.83 -30.05
C VAL A 138 -4.43 23.53 -30.47
N ARG A 139 -4.60 22.61 -31.42
CA ARG A 139 -5.88 21.96 -31.68
C ARG A 139 -5.75 20.46 -31.44
N LEU A 140 -6.66 19.91 -30.65
CA LEU A 140 -6.77 18.50 -30.36
C LEU A 140 -8.08 17.96 -30.95
N LYS A 141 -8.00 16.89 -31.71
CA LYS A 141 -9.16 16.12 -32.17
C LYS A 141 -9.17 14.80 -31.44
N VAL A 142 -10.24 14.50 -30.71
CA VAL A 142 -10.44 13.21 -30.05
C VAL A 142 -11.51 12.45 -30.83
N ARG A 143 -11.11 11.37 -31.49
CA ARG A 143 -12.01 10.47 -32.23
C ARG A 143 -12.40 9.29 -31.34
N LEU A 144 -13.69 9.08 -31.15
CA LEU A 144 -14.26 7.96 -30.42
C LEU A 144 -14.81 6.92 -31.41
N VAL A 145 -14.36 5.67 -31.28
CA VAL A 145 -14.81 4.55 -32.13
C VAL A 145 -15.08 3.31 -31.29
N GLU A 146 -16.04 2.49 -31.69
CA GLU A 146 -16.42 1.26 -30.99
C GLU A 146 -15.42 0.12 -31.24
N GLU A 147 -14.86 -0.45 -30.16
CA GLU A 147 -14.04 -1.68 -30.07
C GLU A 147 -12.72 -1.71 -30.86
N THR A 148 -12.70 -1.22 -32.09
CA THR A 148 -11.59 -1.28 -33.04
C THR A 148 -11.35 0.10 -33.66
N PRO A 149 -10.12 0.40 -34.12
CA PRO A 149 -9.81 1.69 -34.75
C PRO A 149 -10.70 2.04 -35.96
N ASP A 150 -11.15 1.02 -36.70
CA ASP A 150 -12.04 1.12 -37.85
C ASP A 150 -13.51 0.87 -37.49
N GLY A 151 -13.81 0.87 -36.19
CA GLY A 151 -15.15 0.65 -35.65
C GLY A 151 -16.11 1.80 -35.95
N LYS A 152 -17.37 1.60 -35.59
CA LYS A 152 -18.41 2.61 -35.77
C LYS A 152 -18.07 3.87 -34.94
N PRO A 153 -18.22 5.08 -35.49
CA PRO A 153 -18.04 6.31 -34.74
C PRO A 153 -19.07 6.46 -33.61
N VAL A 154 -18.60 6.89 -32.44
CA VAL A 154 -19.47 7.14 -31.27
C VAL A 154 -19.92 8.59 -31.29
N VAL A 155 -21.23 8.82 -31.47
CA VAL A 155 -21.82 10.15 -31.72
C VAL A 155 -22.53 10.68 -30.47
N GLY A 156 -22.39 11.97 -30.18
CA GLY A 156 -23.08 12.65 -29.09
C GLY A 156 -22.53 12.38 -27.67
N TRP A 157 -21.40 11.69 -27.55
CA TRP A 157 -20.76 11.48 -26.24
C TRP A 157 -19.97 12.71 -25.82
N THR A 158 -20.04 13.05 -24.53
CA THR A 158 -19.27 14.16 -23.98
C THR A 158 -17.84 13.73 -23.70
N VAL A 159 -16.90 14.43 -24.33
CA VAL A 159 -15.48 14.38 -24.04
C VAL A 159 -15.14 15.62 -23.22
N LYS A 160 -14.41 15.42 -22.14
CA LYS A 160 -13.97 16.48 -21.25
C LYS A 160 -12.44 16.51 -21.21
N LEU A 161 -11.87 17.70 -21.20
CA LEU A 161 -10.44 17.94 -21.11
C LEU A 161 -10.16 18.72 -19.83
N GLU A 162 -9.49 18.10 -18.88
CA GLU A 162 -9.16 18.71 -17.57
C GLU A 162 -7.65 18.74 -17.38
N GLY A 163 -7.07 19.88 -17.02
CA GLY A 163 -5.62 19.92 -16.83
C GLY A 163 -5.08 21.24 -16.33
N LYS A 164 -3.77 21.25 -16.11
CA LYS A 164 -2.99 22.44 -15.75
C LYS A 164 -2.06 22.75 -16.91
N PRO A 165 -2.44 23.69 -17.80
CA PRO A 165 -1.73 23.91 -19.06
C PRO A 165 -0.41 24.67 -18.86
N PHE A 166 0.60 24.00 -18.32
CA PHE A 166 1.88 24.60 -17.88
C PHE A 166 1.72 25.87 -17.02
N THR A 167 0.55 26.02 -16.39
CA THR A 167 0.19 27.08 -15.46
C THR A 167 -0.33 26.44 -14.17
N GLU A 168 -0.43 27.24 -13.10
CA GLU A 168 -1.03 26.79 -11.83
C GLU A 168 -2.57 26.75 -11.89
N GLN A 169 -3.18 27.30 -12.94
CA GLN A 169 -4.63 27.39 -13.09
C GLN A 169 -5.17 26.14 -13.78
N GLU A 170 -6.18 25.51 -13.17
CA GLU A 170 -6.89 24.40 -13.80
C GLU A 170 -7.82 24.93 -14.90
N GLU A 171 -7.76 24.27 -16.06
CA GLU A 171 -8.64 24.51 -17.19
C GLU A 171 -9.48 23.26 -17.43
N THR A 172 -10.76 23.48 -17.71
CA THR A 172 -11.73 22.43 -18.00
C THR A 172 -12.52 22.81 -19.22
N LEU A 173 -12.48 21.97 -20.25
CA LEU A 173 -13.19 22.14 -21.51
C LEU A 173 -14.06 20.92 -21.75
N GLU A 174 -15.24 21.09 -22.34
CA GLU A 174 -16.18 20.01 -22.64
C GLU A 174 -16.68 20.18 -24.07
N GLU A 175 -16.67 19.08 -24.83
CA GLU A 175 -17.18 19.02 -26.19
C GLU A 175 -17.94 17.71 -26.42
N GLN A 176 -18.88 17.70 -27.35
CA GLN A 176 -19.59 16.48 -27.76
C GLN A 176 -19.05 15.98 -29.10
N THR A 177 -19.02 14.65 -29.26
CA THR A 177 -18.64 14.05 -30.53
C THR A 177 -19.66 14.32 -31.63
N ASP A 178 -19.16 14.71 -32.81
CA ASP A 178 -19.95 14.92 -34.03
C ASP A 178 -20.38 13.60 -34.71
N ALA A 179 -20.94 13.70 -35.92
CA ALA A 179 -21.41 12.55 -36.70
C ALA A 179 -20.28 11.59 -37.09
N GLU A 180 -19.05 12.08 -37.16
CA GLU A 180 -17.82 11.33 -37.41
C GLU A 180 -17.17 10.81 -36.12
N GLY A 181 -17.81 11.03 -34.97
CA GLY A 181 -17.34 10.61 -33.65
C GLY A 181 -16.18 11.45 -33.12
N ILE A 182 -16.01 12.68 -33.60
CA ILE A 182 -14.89 13.55 -33.27
C ILE A 182 -15.34 14.66 -32.32
N ALA A 183 -14.64 14.80 -31.20
CA ALA A 183 -14.69 15.98 -30.33
C ALA A 183 -13.47 16.86 -30.61
N GLY A 184 -13.72 18.08 -31.09
CA GLY A 184 -12.68 19.03 -31.49
C GLY A 184 -12.42 20.09 -30.42
N PHE A 185 -11.26 20.05 -29.78
CA PHE A 185 -10.81 21.06 -28.84
C PHE A 185 -9.82 22.00 -29.53
N GLY A 186 -10.08 23.31 -29.48
CA GLY A 186 -9.14 24.28 -30.02
C GLY A 186 -9.78 25.59 -30.40
N PRO A 187 -9.04 26.71 -30.31
CA PRO A 187 -7.64 26.82 -29.89
C PRO A 187 -7.45 26.71 -28.37
N ILE A 188 -6.57 25.82 -27.90
CA ILE A 188 -6.29 25.56 -26.47
C ILE A 188 -4.80 25.74 -26.14
N ARG A 189 -4.48 25.98 -24.87
CA ARG A 189 -3.09 26.20 -24.44
C ARG A 189 -2.27 24.90 -24.48
N PRO A 190 -0.96 24.95 -24.82
CA PRO A 190 -0.06 23.81 -24.62
C PRO A 190 0.00 23.40 -23.15
N GLY A 191 0.18 22.11 -22.89
CA GLY A 191 0.19 21.62 -21.51
C GLY A 191 -0.18 20.17 -21.34
N ARG A 192 -0.23 19.75 -20.06
CA ARG A 192 -0.69 18.43 -19.67
C ARG A 192 -2.18 18.47 -19.37
N TYR A 193 -2.92 17.59 -20.03
CA TYR A 193 -4.35 17.42 -19.84
C TYR A 193 -4.70 15.96 -19.65
N ASN A 194 -5.84 15.73 -19.01
CA ASN A 194 -6.54 14.45 -18.95
C ASN A 194 -7.76 14.55 -19.87
N VAL A 195 -7.82 13.66 -20.86
CA VAL A 195 -9.03 13.41 -21.63
C VAL A 195 -9.89 12.47 -20.81
N VAL A 196 -11.08 12.94 -20.44
CA VAL A 196 -12.10 12.22 -19.69
C VAL A 196 -13.26 11.92 -20.62
N VAL A 197 -13.53 10.65 -20.86
CA VAL A 197 -14.67 10.21 -21.67
C VAL A 197 -15.64 9.48 -20.77
N ALA A 198 -16.89 9.93 -20.74
CA ALA A 198 -17.95 9.28 -19.98
C ALA A 198 -18.96 8.64 -20.96
N THR A 199 -19.24 7.36 -20.73
CA THR A 199 -20.28 6.61 -21.45
C THR A 199 -21.66 6.91 -20.87
N ALA A 200 -22.74 6.66 -21.64
CA ALA A 200 -24.11 6.68 -21.12
C ALA A 200 -24.29 5.72 -19.91
N SER A 201 -23.59 4.58 -19.93
CA SER A 201 -23.51 3.56 -18.88
C SER A 201 -22.59 3.93 -17.70
N ARG A 202 -22.16 5.20 -17.55
CA ARG A 202 -21.35 5.72 -16.43
C ARG A 202 -19.95 5.10 -16.26
N TYR A 203 -19.49 4.32 -17.23
CA TYR A 203 -18.05 4.05 -17.36
C TYR A 203 -17.33 5.33 -17.76
N VAL A 204 -16.18 5.55 -17.15
CA VAL A 204 -15.29 6.68 -17.38
C VAL A 204 -13.93 6.14 -17.76
N CYS A 205 -13.33 6.77 -18.76
CA CYS A 205 -11.95 6.59 -19.13
C CYS A 205 -11.17 7.87 -18.83
N PHE A 206 -9.98 7.73 -18.25
CA PHE A 206 -9.00 8.80 -18.08
C PHE A 206 -7.78 8.53 -18.96
N ARG A 207 -7.36 9.53 -19.76
CA ARG A 207 -6.16 9.43 -20.59
C ARG A 207 -5.34 10.70 -20.52
N GLU A 208 -4.12 10.60 -19.99
CA GLU A 208 -3.20 11.73 -19.95
C GLU A 208 -2.64 12.02 -21.36
N ILE A 209 -2.58 13.30 -21.72
CA ILE A 209 -2.04 13.79 -22.98
C ILE A 209 -1.16 15.02 -22.73
N LEU A 210 -0.05 15.10 -23.46
CA LEU A 210 0.86 16.24 -23.45
C LEU A 210 0.80 16.98 -24.79
N LEU A 211 0.40 18.25 -24.76
CA LEU A 211 0.21 19.10 -25.92
C LEU A 211 1.33 20.14 -26.01
N TYR A 212 1.91 20.30 -27.21
CA TYR A 212 2.93 21.31 -27.50
C TYR A 212 2.39 22.35 -28.47
N GLY A 213 2.92 23.58 -28.43
CA GLY A 213 2.47 24.69 -29.29
C GLY A 213 2.56 24.38 -30.79
N GLY A 214 1.61 24.94 -31.56
CA GLY A 214 1.65 24.90 -33.03
C GLY A 214 1.28 23.57 -33.68
N ILE A 215 0.90 22.54 -32.92
CA ILE A 215 0.53 21.23 -33.48
C ILE A 215 -1.00 21.06 -33.58
N VAL A 216 -1.43 20.27 -34.56
CA VAL A 216 -2.74 19.63 -34.57
C VAL A 216 -2.52 18.19 -34.17
N ARG A 217 -3.09 17.77 -33.03
CA ARG A 217 -3.00 16.40 -32.53
C ARG A 217 -4.31 15.68 -32.74
N GLU A 218 -4.26 14.45 -33.23
CA GLU A 218 -5.41 13.55 -33.34
C GLU A 218 -5.19 12.36 -32.41
N GLU A 219 -6.22 12.03 -31.64
CA GLU A 219 -6.22 10.89 -30.72
C GLU A 219 -7.45 10.03 -30.94
N THR A 220 -7.23 8.73 -31.09
CA THR A 220 -8.34 7.76 -31.19
C THR A 220 -8.50 7.04 -29.87
N ILE A 221 -9.72 7.03 -29.32
CA ILE A 221 -10.09 6.30 -28.11
C ILE A 221 -11.07 5.20 -28.49
N LEU A 222 -10.70 3.96 -28.15
CA LEU A 222 -11.55 2.80 -28.33
C LEU A 222 -12.56 2.75 -27.19
N CYS A 223 -13.83 2.88 -27.55
CA CYS A 223 -14.96 2.88 -26.64
C CYS A 223 -15.57 1.48 -26.58
N PRO A 224 -16.05 1.06 -25.39
CA PRO A 224 -16.83 -0.15 -25.29
C PRO A 224 -18.10 -0.01 -26.15
N PRO A 225 -18.60 -1.11 -26.75
CA PRO A 225 -19.85 -1.06 -27.47
C PRO A 225 -20.93 -0.57 -26.50
N GLU A 226 -21.74 0.38 -26.95
CA GLU A 226 -22.86 0.87 -26.16
C GLU A 226 -23.76 -0.34 -25.87
N ILE A 227 -23.82 -0.74 -24.59
CA ILE A 227 -24.25 -2.06 -24.07
C ILE A 227 -23.12 -3.11 -24.02
N ARG A 228 -22.17 -2.91 -23.10
CA ARG A 228 -21.93 -3.99 -22.13
C ARG A 228 -22.99 -3.80 -21.07
N ASP A 229 -23.83 -4.81 -20.88
CA ASP A 229 -24.90 -4.83 -19.87
C ASP A 229 -24.45 -4.08 -18.62
N GLU A 230 -25.31 -3.19 -18.06
CA GLU A 230 -25.05 -2.63 -16.74
C GLU A 230 -24.57 -3.79 -15.87
N PRO A 231 -23.37 -3.69 -15.27
CA PRO A 231 -22.74 -4.84 -14.64
C PRO A 231 -23.75 -5.47 -13.69
N GLU A 232 -23.92 -6.79 -13.79
CA GLU A 232 -24.97 -7.52 -13.09
C GLU A 232 -25.05 -7.03 -11.65
N LYS A 233 -26.22 -6.49 -11.31
CA LYS A 233 -26.45 -5.89 -10.00
C LYS A 233 -26.78 -7.00 -9.03
N VAL A 234 -25.86 -7.21 -8.10
CA VAL A 234 -25.99 -8.15 -7.01
C VAL A 234 -26.51 -7.39 -5.80
N GLU A 235 -27.70 -7.72 -5.29
CA GLU A 235 -28.21 -7.12 -4.06
C GLU A 235 -27.38 -7.61 -2.88
N VAL A 236 -26.76 -6.70 -2.12
CA VAL A 236 -25.87 -6.98 -1.00
C VAL A 236 -26.45 -6.38 0.29
N SER A 237 -26.47 -7.16 1.37
CA SER A 237 -26.66 -6.64 2.73
C SER A 237 -25.31 -6.53 3.44
N MET A 238 -25.11 -5.47 4.21
CA MET A 238 -23.84 -5.20 4.88
C MET A 238 -24.06 -4.89 6.36
N LYS A 239 -23.25 -5.47 7.24
CA LYS A 239 -23.30 -5.18 8.68
C LYS A 239 -21.91 -4.97 9.27
N LEU A 240 -21.75 -3.91 10.05
CA LEU A 240 -20.52 -3.67 10.80
C LEU A 240 -20.51 -4.48 12.10
N GLN A 241 -19.53 -5.37 12.26
CA GLN A 241 -19.35 -6.12 13.50
C GLN A 241 -18.67 -5.24 14.56
N ALA A 242 -19.49 -4.44 15.25
CA ALA A 242 -19.03 -3.63 16.37
C ALA A 242 -18.91 -4.47 17.65
N PRO A 243 -17.85 -4.26 18.46
CA PRO A 243 -17.75 -4.76 19.82
C PRO A 243 -18.98 -4.39 20.66
N GLU A 244 -19.33 -5.24 21.62
CA GLU A 244 -20.55 -5.05 22.43
C GLU A 244 -20.57 -3.71 23.18
N ASP A 245 -19.41 -3.23 23.64
CA ASP A 245 -19.25 -1.95 24.33
C ASP A 245 -19.55 -0.74 23.44
N LEU A 246 -19.60 -0.93 22.13
CA LEU A 246 -19.83 0.11 21.13
C LEU A 246 -21.16 -0.06 20.37
N ARG A 247 -21.96 -1.10 20.67
CA ARG A 247 -23.29 -1.28 20.07
C ARG A 247 -24.24 -0.16 20.51
N GLY A 248 -25.09 0.31 19.60
CA GLY A 248 -26.07 1.38 19.87
C GLY A 248 -25.48 2.79 19.91
N ARG A 249 -24.17 2.94 19.66
CA ARG A 249 -23.52 4.23 19.41
C ARG A 249 -23.71 4.59 17.93
N GLU A 250 -23.88 5.87 17.59
CA GLU A 250 -23.95 6.32 16.19
C GLU A 250 -22.56 6.21 15.53
N LEU A 251 -22.15 4.99 15.16
CA LEU A 251 -20.89 4.67 14.51
C LEU A 251 -21.14 4.23 13.06
N TRP A 252 -20.21 4.58 12.18
CA TRP A 252 -20.31 4.28 10.76
C TRP A 252 -18.98 3.73 10.25
N ALA A 253 -19.03 2.82 9.30
CA ALA A 253 -17.86 2.41 8.51
C ALA A 253 -18.00 2.94 7.09
N GLU A 254 -17.02 3.72 6.62
CA GLU A 254 -16.94 4.14 5.23
C GLU A 254 -16.34 3.02 4.37
N CYS A 255 -17.14 2.50 3.45
CA CYS A 255 -16.76 1.47 2.50
C CYS A 255 -16.58 2.12 1.13
N ARG A 256 -15.35 2.13 0.60
CA ARG A 256 -15.08 2.62 -0.75
C ARG A 256 -15.10 1.44 -1.71
N PHE A 257 -15.96 1.52 -2.70
CA PHE A 257 -16.06 0.50 -3.72
C PHE A 257 -15.33 0.96 -4.96
N ARG A 258 -14.41 0.13 -5.43
CA ARG A 258 -13.82 0.29 -6.75
C ARG A 258 -14.37 -0.81 -7.65
N PRO A 259 -15.15 -0.44 -8.66
CA PRO A 259 -15.68 -1.41 -9.61
C PRO A 259 -14.55 -2.03 -10.45
N PRO A 260 -14.79 -3.19 -11.08
CA PRO A 260 -13.80 -3.82 -11.93
C PRO A 260 -13.41 -2.91 -13.09
N GLU A 261 -12.11 -2.85 -13.35
CA GLU A 261 -11.53 -2.08 -14.44
C GLU A 261 -11.27 -3.02 -15.62
N PHE A 262 -11.47 -2.53 -16.84
CA PHE A 262 -11.07 -3.27 -18.03
C PHE A 262 -10.30 -2.36 -18.98
N LYS A 263 -9.29 -2.94 -19.63
CA LYS A 263 -8.49 -2.22 -20.63
C LYS A 263 -9.10 -2.41 -22.02
N MET A 264 -9.22 -1.32 -22.77
CA MET A 264 -9.60 -1.33 -24.17
C MET A 264 -8.74 -0.32 -24.93
N GLY A 265 -7.94 -0.81 -25.88
CA GLY A 265 -6.86 -0.02 -26.45
C GLY A 265 -5.90 0.48 -25.38
N GLU A 266 -5.56 1.77 -25.43
CA GLU A 266 -4.73 2.45 -24.42
C GLU A 266 -5.53 2.99 -23.22
N CYS A 267 -6.84 2.77 -23.20
CA CYS A 267 -7.74 3.32 -22.21
C CYS A 267 -8.09 2.28 -21.14
N LEU A 268 -8.02 2.69 -19.88
CA LEU A 268 -8.54 1.93 -18.75
C LEU A 268 -9.94 2.45 -18.43
N TRP A 269 -10.94 1.61 -18.64
CA TRP A 269 -12.34 1.92 -18.37
C TRP A 269 -12.72 1.45 -16.99
N THR A 270 -13.30 2.35 -16.20
CA THR A 270 -13.76 2.08 -14.85
C THR A 270 -15.11 2.74 -14.61
N HIS A 271 -15.95 2.15 -13.78
CA HIS A 271 -17.17 2.83 -13.34
C HIS A 271 -16.82 3.80 -12.20
N HIS A 272 -17.57 4.88 -12.02
CA HIS A 272 -17.30 5.83 -10.92
C HIS A 272 -17.17 5.11 -9.56
N GLU A 273 -16.09 5.40 -8.83
CA GLU A 273 -15.97 5.03 -7.42
C GLU A 273 -17.14 5.64 -6.64
N PHE A 274 -17.66 4.89 -5.67
CA PHE A 274 -18.68 5.39 -4.75
C PHE A 274 -18.39 4.92 -3.33
N ASN A 275 -18.89 5.69 -2.37
CA ASN A 275 -18.73 5.42 -0.96
C ASN A 275 -20.09 5.03 -0.36
N LEU A 276 -20.07 4.01 0.49
CA LEU A 276 -21.20 3.63 1.34
C LEU A 276 -20.81 3.85 2.81
N LEU A 277 -21.76 4.32 3.61
CA LEU A 277 -21.65 4.26 5.08
C LEU A 277 -22.51 3.10 5.57
N VAL A 278 -21.94 2.27 6.45
CA VAL A 278 -22.62 1.11 7.02
C VAL A 278 -22.61 1.21 8.54
N SER A 279 -23.78 1.08 9.17
CA SER A 279 -23.92 1.07 10.64
C SER A 279 -23.80 -0.34 11.24
N PRO A 280 -23.59 -0.47 12.56
CA PRO A 280 -23.67 -1.75 13.26
C PRO A 280 -25.01 -2.47 13.10
N GLU A 281 -26.11 -1.71 12.99
CA GLU A 281 -27.47 -2.22 12.81
C GLU A 281 -27.73 -2.72 11.37
N GLY A 282 -26.85 -2.36 10.42
CA GLY A 282 -26.95 -2.73 9.02
C GLY A 282 -27.60 -1.68 8.12
N HIS A 283 -27.75 -0.45 8.60
CA HIS A 283 -28.23 0.65 7.77
C HIS A 283 -27.17 1.08 6.76
N ILE A 284 -27.55 1.18 5.48
CA ILE A 284 -26.67 1.59 4.39
C ILE A 284 -27.06 2.98 3.89
N TYR A 285 -26.06 3.86 3.75
CA TYR A 285 -26.22 5.19 3.13
C TYR A 285 -25.23 5.39 1.99
N ARG A 286 -25.76 5.80 0.83
CA ARG A 286 -24.94 6.17 -0.34
C ARG A 286 -24.62 7.66 -0.33
N GLY A 287 -23.33 8.00 -0.40
CA GLY A 287 -22.86 9.38 -0.45
C GLY A 287 -21.69 9.60 -1.41
N GLN A 288 -21.56 10.84 -1.89
CA GLN A 288 -20.28 11.32 -2.43
C GLN A 288 -19.45 11.87 -1.26
N ARG A 289 -18.12 11.79 -1.39
CA ARG A 289 -17.05 12.04 -0.39
C ARG A 289 -17.23 13.27 0.55
N HIS A 290 -18.15 14.20 0.26
CA HIS A 290 -18.40 15.43 1.01
C HIS A 290 -19.86 15.70 1.40
N ASN A 291 -20.82 14.83 1.05
CA ASN A 291 -22.25 15.04 1.29
C ASN A 291 -22.86 13.85 2.05
N PHE A 292 -22.34 13.60 3.26
CA PHE A 292 -22.89 12.54 4.10
C PHE A 292 -23.99 13.06 5.02
N PRO A 293 -25.04 12.26 5.23
CA PRO A 293 -26.18 12.62 6.07
C PRO A 293 -25.75 12.89 7.52
N VAL A 294 -25.84 14.16 7.94
CA VAL A 294 -25.85 14.56 9.37
C VAL A 294 -27.26 14.31 9.90
N ARG A 295 -27.39 14.00 11.19
CA ARG A 295 -28.66 13.85 11.92
C ARG A 295 -29.74 14.82 11.40
N GLY A 296 -30.84 14.29 10.84
CA GLY A 296 -31.93 15.08 10.23
C GLY A 296 -31.92 15.21 8.70
N SER A 297 -30.94 14.63 8.02
CA SER A 297 -30.95 14.52 6.56
C SER A 297 -31.91 13.43 6.08
N ARG A 298 -32.66 13.79 5.04
CA ARG A 298 -33.95 13.20 4.64
C ARG A 298 -33.83 11.91 3.81
N ARG A 299 -32.81 11.09 4.05
CA ARG A 299 -32.64 9.81 3.35
C ARG A 299 -32.96 8.68 4.32
N GLU A 300 -33.98 7.90 4.00
CA GLU A 300 -34.26 6.67 4.72
C GLU A 300 -33.10 5.68 4.47
N PRO A 301 -32.60 5.01 5.52
CA PRO A 301 -31.58 3.98 5.35
C PRO A 301 -32.15 2.82 4.52
N GLU A 302 -31.34 2.30 3.59
CA GLU A 302 -31.66 1.05 2.89
C GLU A 302 -31.05 -0.12 3.67
N GLU A 303 -31.78 -1.26 3.74
CA GLU A 303 -31.26 -2.50 4.35
C GLU A 303 -30.35 -3.28 3.40
N THR A 304 -30.52 -3.04 2.09
CA THR A 304 -29.78 -3.71 1.02
C THR A 304 -29.34 -2.69 -0.03
N TRP A 305 -28.27 -3.01 -0.76
CA TRP A 305 -27.73 -2.17 -1.81
C TRP A 305 -27.25 -3.01 -3.00
N SER A 306 -27.53 -2.59 -4.22
CA SER A 306 -27.13 -3.31 -5.43
C SER A 306 -25.70 -2.96 -5.88
N ALA A 307 -24.80 -3.94 -5.83
CA ALA A 307 -23.41 -3.85 -6.25
C ALA A 307 -23.18 -4.37 -7.67
N PRO A 308 -22.33 -3.73 -8.49
CA PRO A 308 -21.81 -4.36 -9.70
C PRO A 308 -21.06 -5.66 -9.34
N ALA A 309 -21.39 -6.77 -10.00
CA ALA A 309 -20.68 -8.04 -9.83
C ALA A 309 -19.16 -7.87 -10.02
N GLY A 310 -18.36 -8.48 -9.14
CA GLY A 310 -16.90 -8.37 -9.16
C GLY A 310 -16.32 -7.06 -8.59
N SER A 311 -17.15 -6.15 -8.06
CA SER A 311 -16.67 -4.99 -7.30
C SER A 311 -15.91 -5.42 -6.05
N TYR A 312 -14.79 -4.76 -5.77
CA TYR A 312 -14.04 -4.97 -4.54
C TYR A 312 -14.26 -3.81 -3.59
N CYS A 313 -14.42 -4.15 -2.31
CA CYS A 313 -14.60 -3.18 -1.24
C CYS A 313 -13.26 -2.90 -0.56
N LEU A 314 -12.82 -1.66 -0.65
CA LEU A 314 -11.74 -1.11 0.15
C LEU A 314 -12.35 -0.45 1.39
N VAL A 315 -12.22 -1.09 2.55
CA VAL A 315 -12.74 -0.52 3.80
C VAL A 315 -11.78 0.55 4.29
N ALA A 316 -12.26 1.79 4.31
CA ALA A 316 -11.65 2.86 5.08
C ALA A 316 -12.54 3.13 6.29
N ALA A 317 -12.33 2.45 7.40
CA ALA A 317 -13.21 2.64 8.55
C ALA A 317 -12.95 4.01 9.19
N THR A 318 -13.75 4.98 8.75
CA THR A 318 -13.89 6.25 9.43
C THR A 318 -15.01 6.13 10.45
N VAL A 319 -14.67 5.90 11.71
CA VAL A 319 -15.67 5.97 12.78
C VAL A 319 -16.04 7.44 12.95
N LEU A 320 -17.26 7.79 12.54
CA LEU A 320 -17.86 9.10 12.72
C LEU A 320 -18.79 9.00 13.91
N SER A 321 -18.68 9.90 14.89
CA SER A 321 -19.73 10.11 15.91
C SER A 321 -20.35 11.48 15.72
N THR A 322 -21.67 11.53 15.84
CA THR A 322 -22.49 12.75 15.84
C THR A 322 -22.73 13.30 17.24
N GLU A 323 -22.17 12.66 18.29
CA GLU A 323 -22.44 13.03 19.69
C GLU A 323 -21.91 14.42 20.08
N ALA A 324 -21.03 15.01 19.26
CA ALA A 324 -20.54 16.35 19.47
C ALA A 324 -21.33 17.38 18.64
N ASN A 325 -22.20 18.11 19.33
CA ASN A 325 -22.72 19.44 19.00
C ASN A 325 -23.87 19.56 17.99
N THR A 326 -25.02 19.97 18.51
CA THR A 326 -26.30 20.27 17.84
C THR A 326 -26.28 21.51 16.92
N ALA A 327 -25.13 22.00 16.43
CA ALA A 327 -25.14 23.27 15.68
C ALA A 327 -24.09 23.45 14.56
N GLN A 328 -23.14 22.54 14.30
CA GLN A 328 -22.17 22.73 13.20
C GLN A 328 -21.87 21.43 12.45
N VAL A 329 -21.88 21.55 11.11
CA VAL A 329 -22.28 20.53 10.13
C VAL A 329 -21.06 19.88 9.47
N SER A 330 -20.36 19.01 10.19
CA SER A 330 -19.44 18.06 9.55
C SER A 330 -19.20 16.84 10.45
N PRO A 331 -19.33 15.60 9.93
CA PRO A 331 -18.95 14.41 10.66
C PRO A 331 -17.48 14.50 11.08
N ARG A 332 -17.19 14.46 12.39
CA ARG A 332 -15.80 14.50 12.86
C ARG A 332 -15.23 13.09 12.73
N GLN A 333 -14.19 12.93 11.93
CA GLN A 333 -13.40 11.72 11.79
C GLN A 333 -12.70 11.41 13.13
N ILE A 334 -13.11 10.32 13.79
CA ILE A 334 -12.62 9.93 15.13
C ILE A 334 -11.48 8.91 15.01
N ALA A 335 -11.51 8.09 13.98
CA ALA A 335 -10.41 7.22 13.58
C ALA A 335 -10.46 7.06 12.06
N SER A 336 -9.32 6.81 11.41
CA SER A 336 -9.28 6.37 10.01
C SER A 336 -8.17 5.37 9.82
N CYS A 337 -8.52 4.23 9.24
CA CYS A 337 -7.58 3.31 8.61
C CYS A 337 -7.95 3.22 7.14
N SER A 338 -6.97 3.16 6.23
CA SER A 338 -7.18 2.84 4.82
C SER A 338 -6.39 1.58 4.54
N TYR A 339 -7.07 0.45 4.37
CA TYR A 339 -6.37 -0.77 3.97
C TYR A 339 -6.29 -0.83 2.45
N LYS A 340 -5.10 -1.01 1.89
CA LYS A 340 -4.91 -1.42 0.50
C LYS A 340 -5.08 -2.93 0.48
N GLN A 341 -6.05 -3.41 -0.27
CA GLN A 341 -6.45 -4.82 -0.29
C GLN A 341 -5.25 -5.72 -0.66
N GLU A 342 -4.74 -6.43 0.36
CA GLU A 342 -4.01 -7.70 0.31
C GLU A 342 -3.87 -8.30 1.73
N SER A 343 -4.01 -7.46 2.77
CA SER A 343 -4.05 -7.87 4.19
C SER A 343 -5.32 -7.40 4.94
N SER A 344 -6.38 -7.08 4.20
CA SER A 344 -7.60 -6.42 4.67
C SER A 344 -8.58 -7.33 5.45
N PRO A 345 -9.44 -6.75 6.31
CA PRO A 345 -10.54 -7.41 7.03
C PRO A 345 -11.36 -8.40 6.19
N ARG A 346 -11.66 -9.56 6.75
CA ARG A 346 -12.36 -10.65 6.07
C ARG A 346 -13.80 -10.24 5.75
N PHE A 347 -14.11 -10.14 4.45
CA PHE A 347 -15.47 -10.27 3.97
C PHE A 347 -15.80 -11.76 3.98
N GLU A 348 -16.43 -12.25 5.04
CA GLU A 348 -16.95 -13.61 5.05
C GLU A 348 -18.33 -13.59 4.39
N ALA A 349 -18.45 -14.21 3.22
CA ALA A 349 -19.74 -14.53 2.65
C ALA A 349 -20.44 -15.48 3.63
N LEU A 350 -21.63 -15.10 4.13
CA LEU A 350 -22.38 -15.98 5.01
C LEU A 350 -22.67 -17.31 4.28
N PRO A 351 -22.58 -18.45 4.98
CA PRO A 351 -22.60 -19.81 4.38
C PRO A 351 -23.88 -20.20 3.61
N ASN A 352 -24.83 -19.30 3.43
CA ASN A 352 -26.15 -19.58 2.86
C ASN A 352 -26.34 -19.06 1.42
N GLY A 353 -25.27 -18.60 0.75
CA GLY A 353 -25.37 -18.06 -0.63
C GLY A 353 -26.16 -16.74 -0.73
N GLN A 354 -26.45 -16.11 0.40
CA GLN A 354 -26.96 -14.74 0.45
C GLN A 354 -25.77 -13.81 0.32
N ASN A 355 -25.91 -12.77 -0.49
CA ASN A 355 -24.97 -11.66 -0.64
C ASN A 355 -24.95 -10.81 0.64
N ALA A 356 -24.53 -11.40 1.76
CA ALA A 356 -24.51 -10.78 3.07
C ALA A 356 -23.06 -10.68 3.50
N TRP A 357 -22.60 -9.45 3.72
CA TRP A 357 -21.21 -9.13 4.00
C TRP A 357 -21.08 -8.62 5.44
N ALA A 358 -20.20 -9.24 6.21
CA ALA A 358 -19.79 -8.74 7.50
C ALA A 358 -18.52 -7.89 7.38
N ILE A 359 -18.56 -6.67 7.89
CA ILE A 359 -17.37 -5.81 8.00
C ILE A 359 -16.78 -6.03 9.38
N VAL A 360 -15.63 -6.71 9.44
CA VAL A 360 -14.90 -6.98 10.69
C VAL A 360 -13.69 -6.08 10.77
N LEU A 361 -13.68 -5.04 11.60
CA LEU A 361 -12.52 -4.17 11.75
C LEU A 361 -11.51 -4.75 12.74
N PRO A 362 -10.18 -4.56 12.54
CA PRO A 362 -9.17 -5.00 13.51
C PRO A 362 -9.31 -4.31 14.87
N ASP A 363 -8.90 -5.00 15.94
CA ASP A 363 -8.98 -4.49 17.32
C ASP A 363 -8.28 -3.15 17.53
N GLU A 364 -7.19 -2.89 16.80
CA GLU A 364 -6.48 -1.61 16.83
C GLU A 364 -7.36 -0.43 16.37
N VAL A 365 -8.25 -0.66 15.41
CA VAL A 365 -9.18 0.34 14.91
C VAL A 365 -10.23 0.63 15.97
N TRP A 366 -10.74 -0.41 16.64
CA TRP A 366 -11.66 -0.25 17.77
C TRP A 366 -11.01 0.44 18.95
N ALA A 367 -9.74 0.18 19.24
CA ALA A 367 -8.99 0.88 20.28
C ALA A 367 -8.88 2.38 19.99
N LYS A 368 -8.54 2.77 18.75
CA LYS A 368 -8.53 4.18 18.33
C LYS A 368 -9.91 4.82 18.36
N ALA A 369 -10.94 4.08 17.95
CA ALA A 369 -12.32 4.55 18.03
C ALA A 369 -12.74 4.83 19.49
N ARG A 370 -12.41 3.93 20.44
CA ARG A 370 -12.64 4.13 21.87
C ARG A 370 -11.90 5.35 22.40
N GLU A 371 -10.63 5.50 22.04
CA GLU A 371 -9.82 6.67 22.43
C GLU A 371 -10.46 7.96 21.94
N GLY A 372 -10.79 8.07 20.65
CA GLY A 372 -11.40 9.28 20.12
C GLY A 372 -12.81 9.54 20.66
N LEU A 373 -13.61 8.50 20.95
CA LEU A 373 -14.89 8.65 21.65
C LEU A 373 -14.70 9.15 23.09
N SER A 374 -13.64 8.73 23.79
CA SER A 374 -13.34 9.19 25.15
C SER A 374 -12.95 10.67 25.22
N GLN A 375 -12.45 11.21 24.11
CA GLN A 375 -12.10 12.63 23.95
C GLN A 375 -13.31 13.49 23.57
N LEU A 376 -14.47 12.91 23.27
CA LEU A 376 -15.69 13.67 23.02
C LEU A 376 -16.27 14.21 24.34
N PRO A 377 -16.75 15.46 24.36
CA PRO A 377 -17.46 15.98 25.53
C PRO A 377 -18.70 15.13 25.77
N ARG A 378 -18.77 14.45 26.93
CA ARG A 378 -20.00 13.80 27.39
C ARG A 378 -21.06 14.87 27.56
N SER A 379 -22.05 14.94 26.67
CA SER A 379 -23.15 15.90 26.83
C SER A 379 -23.93 15.58 28.11
N PRO A 380 -23.99 16.47 29.11
CA PRO A 380 -24.86 16.30 30.26
C PRO A 380 -26.15 17.04 29.96
N VAL A 381 -27.09 16.39 29.26
CA VAL A 381 -28.47 16.88 29.27
C VAL A 381 -29.35 15.78 29.83
N PRO A 382 -29.78 15.90 31.11
CA PRO A 382 -30.81 15.03 31.66
C PRO A 382 -32.08 15.19 30.82
N ILE A 383 -32.69 14.07 30.44
CA ILE A 383 -34.04 14.04 29.88
C ILE A 383 -34.99 14.44 31.02
N GLY A 384 -35.25 15.74 31.15
CA GLY A 384 -36.39 16.24 31.92
C GLY A 384 -37.67 16.06 31.08
N PRO A 385 -38.82 15.74 31.70
CA PRO A 385 -40.06 15.54 30.96
C PRO A 385 -40.46 16.85 30.26
N MET A 386 -40.84 16.74 28.98
CA MET A 386 -41.35 17.88 28.20
C MET A 386 -42.52 18.56 28.93
N PRO A 387 -42.56 19.90 29.00
CA PRO A 387 -43.75 20.59 29.47
C PRO A 387 -44.88 20.34 28.47
N ALA A 388 -46.01 19.89 29.00
CA ALA A 388 -47.25 19.72 28.25
C ALA A 388 -47.60 21.02 27.52
N THR A 389 -47.97 20.85 26.25
CA THR A 389 -48.67 21.80 25.39
C THR A 389 -49.59 22.74 26.19
N MET A 390 -49.30 24.04 26.18
CA MET A 390 -50.34 25.05 26.37
C MET A 390 -50.80 25.52 25.00
N GLY A 391 -52.04 25.17 24.67
CA GLY A 391 -52.77 25.83 23.59
C GLY A 391 -53.09 27.28 23.95
N LYS A 392 -52.88 28.17 23.00
CA LYS A 392 -53.94 28.94 22.33
C LYS A 392 -53.36 29.60 21.09
#